data_AF-A0A2H9QWK5-F1
#
_entry.id   AF-A0A2H9QWK5-F1
#
_cell.length_a   1.000
_cell.length_b   1.000
_cell.length_c   1.000
_cell.angle_alpha   90.00
_cell.angle_beta   90.00
_cell.angle_gamma   90.00
#
_symmetry.space_group_name_H-M   'P 1'
#
loop_
_entity.id
_entity.type
_entity.pdbx_description
1 polymer ?
#
loop_
_entity_poly.entity_id
_entity_poly.type
_entity_poly.pdbx_seq_one_letter_code
_entity_poly.pdbx_strand_id
1 'polypeptide(L)' 'MLKFRYSKHARFRMVERGISEKEVENAIIKGRKHIQDDKIISSYSYFEVVYKKIGEIVYVITVKPRW' A
#
# COMPACT_ATOMS: atom_id res chain seq x y z
N MET A 1 -9.32 14.36 -2.28
CA MET A 1 -9.11 13.31 -1.25
C MET A 1 -8.91 11.99 -1.96
N LEU A 2 -7.79 11.29 -1.76
CA LEU A 2 -7.55 10.00 -2.42
C LEU A 2 -8.54 8.96 -1.89
N LYS A 3 -9.20 8.22 -2.79
CA LYS A 3 -10.10 7.13 -2.41
C LYS A 3 -9.29 5.83 -2.34
N PHE A 4 -9.18 5.25 -1.16
CA PHE A 4 -8.47 3.98 -0.97
C PHE A 4 -9.44 2.81 -1.07
N ARG A 5 -9.04 1.79 -1.82
CA ARG A 5 -9.70 0.47 -1.83
C ARG A 5 -8.65 -0.58 -1.56
N TYR A 6 -9.03 -1.59 -0.79
CA TYR A 6 -8.13 -2.65 -0.36
C TYR A 6 -8.62 -3.97 -0.93
N SER A 7 -7.70 -4.78 -1.45
CA SER A 7 -8.01 -6.18 -1.73
C SER A 7 -8.29 -6.93 -0.42
N LYS A 8 -9.04 -8.05 -0.50
CA LYS A 8 -9.24 -8.95 0.65
C LYS A 8 -7.89 -9.42 1.23
N HIS A 9 -6.94 -9.70 0.35
CA HIS A 9 -5.59 -10.11 0.73
C HIS A 9 -4.85 -8.99 1.48
N ALA A 10 -4.89 -7.74 0.99
CA ALA A 10 -4.27 -6.60 1.67
C ALA A 10 -4.82 -6.43 3.09
N ARG A 11 -6.14 -6.46 3.26
CA ARG A 11 -6.77 -6.34 4.59
C ARG A 11 -6.32 -7.44 5.54
N PHE A 12 -6.26 -8.69 5.07
CA PHE A 12 -5.74 -9.79 5.87
C PHE A 12 -4.28 -9.56 6.29
N ARG A 13 -3.41 -9.17 5.34
CA ARG A 13 -1.99 -8.92 5.60
C ARG A 13 -1.75 -7.74 6.55
N MET A 14 -2.60 -6.73 6.50
CA MET A 14 -2.60 -5.58 7.41
C MET A 14 -2.89 -6.04 8.84
N VAL A 15 -3.96 -6.82 9.05
CA VAL A 15 -4.32 -7.37 10.37
C VAL A 15 -3.20 -8.25 10.92
N GLU A 16 -2.67 -9.18 10.11
CA GLU A 16 -1.55 -10.04 10.52
C GLU A 16 -0.30 -9.27 10.98
N ARG A 17 -0.12 -8.03 10.50
CA ARG A 17 1.09 -7.22 10.73
C ARG A 17 0.87 -6.07 11.68
N GLY A 18 -0.35 -5.87 12.17
CA GLY A 18 -0.70 -4.68 12.96
C GLY A 18 -0.56 -3.37 12.18
N ILE A 19 -0.72 -3.38 10.85
CA ILE A 19 -0.60 -2.19 10.01
C ILE A 19 -1.98 -1.54 9.87
N SER A 20 -2.09 -0.29 10.31
CA SER A 20 -3.31 0.51 10.20
C SER A 20 -3.54 1.08 8.79
N GLU A 21 -4.78 1.43 8.47
CA GLU A 21 -5.08 2.19 7.24
C GLU A 21 -4.29 3.50 7.19
N LYS A 22 -4.06 4.15 8.34
CA LYS A 22 -3.29 5.40 8.41
C LYS A 22 -1.82 5.22 8.03
N GLU A 23 -1.21 4.11 8.43
CA GLU A 23 0.15 3.76 8.02
C GLU A 23 0.22 3.50 6.52
N VAL A 24 -0.77 2.82 5.93
CA VAL A 24 -0.83 2.61 4.48
C VAL A 24 -0.98 3.93 3.73
N GLU A 25 -1.85 4.83 4.19
CA GLU A 25 -1.97 6.18 3.63
C GLU A 25 -0.64 6.94 3.69
N ASN A 26 0.02 6.93 4.85
CA ASN A 26 1.32 7.56 5.03
C ASN A 26 2.37 6.96 4.10
N ALA A 27 2.37 5.63 3.92
CA ALA A 27 3.27 4.97 2.99
C ALA A 27 3.00 5.42 1.56
N ILE A 28 1.74 5.54 1.14
CA ILE A 28 1.38 5.98 -0.22
C ILE A 28 1.70 7.46 -0.44
N ILE A 29 1.56 8.32 0.57
CA ILE A 29 1.84 9.75 0.46
C ILE A 29 3.34 10.01 0.56
N LYS A 30 3.98 9.54 1.63
CA LYS A 30 5.35 9.90 2.04
C LYS A 30 6.42 8.86 1.69
N GLY A 31 6.02 7.63 1.43
CA GLY A 31 6.97 6.54 1.16
C GLY A 31 7.74 6.71 -0.14
N ARG A 32 8.91 6.07 -0.21
CA ARG A 32 9.76 6.03 -1.41
C ARG A 32 9.12 5.09 -2.42
N LYS A 33 8.86 5.59 -3.64
CA LYS A 33 8.09 4.87 -4.66
C LYS A 33 8.99 4.40 -5.79
N HIS A 34 8.72 3.21 -6.29
CA HIS A 34 9.20 2.74 -7.58
C HIS A 34 8.10 1.98 -8.29
N ILE A 35 8.20 1.90 -9.62
CA ILE A 35 7.24 1.18 -10.47
C ILE A 35 7.82 -0.19 -10.79
N GLN A 36 7.00 -1.23 -10.66
CA GLN A 36 7.32 -2.62 -11.03
C GLN A 36 6.07 -3.27 -11.63
N ASP A 37 6.15 -3.78 -12.85
CA ASP A 37 5.07 -4.49 -13.54
C ASP A 37 3.70 -3.77 -13.47
N ASP A 38 3.70 -2.47 -13.81
CA ASP A 38 2.51 -1.60 -13.76
C ASP A 38 1.89 -1.46 -12.35
N LYS A 39 2.66 -1.76 -11.30
CA LYS A 39 2.32 -1.51 -9.90
C LYS A 39 3.27 -0.49 -9.32
N ILE A 40 2.80 0.23 -8.33
CA ILE A 40 3.63 1.11 -7.52
C ILE A 40 3.92 0.39 -6.21
N ILE A 41 5.20 0.27 -5.90
CA ILE A 41 5.67 -0.21 -4.61
C ILE A 41 6.15 1.01 -3.84
N SER A 42 5.54 1.26 -2.69
CA SER A 42 5.94 2.36 -1.80
C SER A 42 6.47 1.81 -0.49
N SER A 43 7.76 2.03 -0.24
CA SER A 43 8.45 1.60 0.98
C SER A 43 8.30 2.67 2.07
N TYR A 44 7.88 2.26 3.27
CA TYR A 44 7.68 3.15 4.42
C TYR A 44 7.95 2.40 5.73
N SER A 45 8.84 2.96 6.56
CA SER A 45 9.30 2.31 7.79
C SER A 45 9.74 0.86 7.51
N TYR A 46 9.11 -0.12 8.17
CA TYR A 46 9.43 -1.55 8.14
C TYR A 46 8.65 -2.35 7.08
N PHE A 47 7.83 -1.69 6.23
CA PHE A 47 6.98 -2.38 5.26
C PHE A 47 6.91 -1.67 3.90
N GLU A 48 6.35 -2.36 2.92
CA GLU A 48 6.05 -1.84 1.60
C GLU A 48 4.56 -2.04 1.28
N VAL A 49 4.00 -1.05 0.59
CA VAL A 49 2.64 -1.11 0.04
C VAL A 49 2.72 -1.29 -1.46
N VAL A 50 2.08 -2.33 -1.98
CA VAL A 50 1.94 -2.56 -3.41
C VAL A 50 0.54 -2.13 -3.82
N TYR A 51 0.44 -1.18 -4.74
CA TYR A 51 -0.84 -0.65 -5.19
C TYR A 51 -0.84 -0.26 -6.66
N LYS A 52 -2.04 -0.03 -7.21
CA LYS A 52 -2.25 0.59 -8.52
C LYS A 52 -3.08 1.86 -8.36
N LYS A 53 -2.89 2.81 -9.27
CA LYS A 53 -3.81 3.95 -9.42
C LYS A 53 -4.75 3.64 -10.58
N ILE A 54 -6.06 3.71 -10.33
CA ILE A 54 -7.11 3.50 -11.32
C ILE A 54 -7.99 4.75 -11.28
N GLY A 55 -7.70 5.70 -12.18
CA GLY A 55 -8.27 7.05 -12.08
C GLY A 55 -7.93 7.69 -10.73
N GLU A 56 -8.97 8.07 -9.99
CA GLU A 56 -8.85 8.69 -8.65
C GLU A 56 -8.73 7.68 -7.49
N ILE A 57 -8.81 6.38 -7.79
CA ILE A 57 -8.78 5.31 -6.78
C ILE A 57 -7.37 4.78 -6.63
N VAL A 58 -6.91 4.68 -5.39
CA VAL A 58 -5.73 3.93 -5.02
C VAL A 58 -6.15 2.53 -4.58
N TYR A 59 -5.85 1.54 -5.42
CA TYR A 59 -6.18 0.14 -5.15
C TYR A 59 -4.98 -0.58 -4.54
N VAL A 60 -5.04 -0.83 -3.24
CA VAL A 60 -4.01 -1.52 -2.46
C VAL A 60 -4.14 -3.03 -2.67
N ILE A 61 -3.10 -3.61 -3.28
CA ILE A 61 -3.04 -5.03 -3.63
C ILE A 61 -2.56 -5.85 -2.43
N THR A 62 -1.48 -5.42 -1.78
CA THR A 62 -0.92 -6.09 -0.61
C THR A 62 -0.02 -5.17 0.21
N VAL A 63 0.27 -5.59 1.44
CA VAL A 63 1.33 -5.05 2.29
C VAL A 63 2.31 -6.18 2.62
N LYS A 64 3.62 -5.89 2.53
CA LYS A 64 4.69 -6.86 2.79
C LYS A 64 5.81 -6.23 3.62
N PRO A 65 6.58 -6.99 4.41
CA PRO A 65 7.74 -6.43 5.10
C PRO A 65 8.75 -5.90 4.08
N ARG A 66 9.53 -4.90 4.50
CA ARG A 66 10.61 -4.32 3.70
C ARG A 66 11.89 -5.12 3.91
N TRP A 67 12.51 -5.55 2.83
CA TRP A 67 13.79 -6.29 2.80
C TRP A 67 14.74 -5.52 1.89
#